data_AF-A0A523KR38-F1
#
_entry.id   AF-A0A523KR38-F1
#
_cell.length_a   1.000
_cell.length_b   1.000
_cell.length_c   1.000
_cell.angle_alpha   90.00
_cell.angle_beta   90.00
_cell.angle_gamma   90.00
#
_symmetry.space_group_name_H-M   'P 1'
#
loop_
_entity.id
_entity.type
_entity.pdbx_description
1 polymer ?
#
loop_
_entity_poly.entity_id
_entity_poly.type
_entity_poly.pdbx_seq_one_letter_code
_entity_poly.pdbx_strand_id
1 'polypeptide(L)'
;METDDEQVEKLKQWWKENGRAVMAGIIIGVGGLFGYRYWIDWQEENAEAASAHFVQMIEALESSDSPTVTTQAATLISDYSGTEYATLARFALARNLVEGGNYDQAQAQLEHIIGTVGDAPLGYLARKRLASLQLQSSQTDQALITLSVEFPPAFSA
;
A
#
# COMPACT_ATOMS: atom_id res chain seq x y z
N MET A 1 -5.18 61.97 -7.75
CA MET A 1 -5.90 61.47 -6.56
C MET A 1 -7.17 60.87 -7.11
N GLU A 2 -7.19 59.56 -7.36
CA GLU A 2 -8.43 58.88 -7.75
C GLU A 2 -9.39 58.97 -6.56
N THR A 3 -10.57 59.53 -6.78
CA THR A 3 -11.60 59.65 -5.74
C THR A 3 -12.21 58.28 -5.49
N ASP A 4 -12.55 57.98 -4.23
CA ASP A 4 -13.08 56.67 -3.80
C ASP A 4 -14.23 56.13 -4.69
N ASP A 5 -15.04 57.03 -5.25
CA ASP A 5 -16.13 56.69 -6.17
C ASP A 5 -15.66 56.02 -7.49
N GLU A 6 -14.51 56.43 -8.05
CA GLU A 6 -13.99 55.83 -9.30
C GLU A 6 -13.44 54.42 -9.08
N GLN A 7 -12.89 54.13 -7.90
CA GLN A 7 -12.38 52.80 -7.56
C GLN A 7 -13.52 51.79 -7.40
N VAL A 8 -14.63 52.22 -6.81
CA VAL A 8 -15.83 51.38 -6.63
C VAL A 8 -16.46 51.01 -7.97
N GLU A 9 -16.54 51.96 -8.91
CA GLU A 9 -17.13 51.71 -10.23
C GLU A 9 -16.27 50.76 -11.08
N LYS A 10 -14.93 50.91 -11.03
CA LYS A 10 -13.98 49.97 -11.66
C LYS A 10 -14.11 48.56 -11.09
N LEU A 11 -14.26 48.42 -9.77
CA LEU A 11 -14.44 47.12 -9.13
C LEU A 11 -15.78 46.45 -9.52
N LYS A 12 -16.88 47.22 -9.56
CA LYS A 12 -18.18 46.72 -10.02
C LYS A 12 -18.11 46.23 -11.46
N GLN A 13 -17.44 46.97 -12.33
CA GLN A 13 -17.31 46.61 -13.73
C GLN A 13 -16.45 45.35 -13.90
N TRP A 14 -15.31 45.25 -13.22
CA TRP A 14 -14.47 44.05 -13.23
C TRP A 14 -15.22 42.81 -12.71
N TRP A 15 -16.01 42.95 -11.65
CA TRP A 15 -16.81 41.84 -11.12
C TRP A 15 -17.93 41.42 -12.07
N LYS A 16 -18.57 42.36 -12.76
CA LYS A 16 -19.57 42.07 -13.79
C LYS A 16 -18.97 41.28 -14.95
N GLU A 17 -17.71 41.57 -15.30
CA GLU A 17 -16.98 40.91 -16.38
C GLU A 17 -16.40 39.55 -15.97
N ASN A 18 -15.84 39.43 -14.76
CA ASN A 18 -15.05 38.26 -14.32
C ASN A 18 -15.69 37.43 -13.21
N GLY A 19 -16.76 37.89 -12.57
CA GLY A 19 -17.34 37.27 -11.37
C GLY A 19 -17.74 35.80 -11.56
N ARG A 20 -18.15 35.41 -12.78
CA ARG A 20 -18.42 33.99 -13.10
C ARG A 20 -17.16 33.13 -13.05
N ALA A 21 -16.04 33.62 -13.59
CA ALA A 21 -14.77 32.91 -13.56
C ALA A 21 -14.19 32.84 -12.14
N VAL A 22 -14.32 33.92 -11.37
CA VAL A 22 -13.94 33.95 -9.94
C VAL A 22 -14.75 32.93 -9.14
N MET A 23 -16.08 32.91 -9.31
CA MET A 23 -16.94 31.94 -8.64
C MET A 23 -16.62 30.50 -9.05
N ALA A 24 -16.38 30.24 -10.34
CA ALA A 24 -15.96 28.93 -10.81
C ALA A 24 -14.62 28.51 -10.20
N GLY A 25 -13.64 29.43 -10.13
CA GLY A 25 -12.36 29.21 -9.48
C GLY A 25 -12.48 28.89 -7.99
N ILE A 26 -13.37 29.59 -7.27
CA ILE A 26 -13.66 29.30 -5.85
C ILE A 26 -14.26 27.91 -5.70
N ILE A 27 -15.26 27.54 -6.52
CA ILE A 27 -15.90 26.23 -6.46
C ILE A 27 -14.89 25.11 -6.71
N ILE A 28 -14.03 25.27 -7.71
CA ILE A 28 -12.97 24.29 -8.02
C ILE A 28 -11.96 24.23 -6.87
N GLY A 29 -11.52 25.37 -6.34
CA GLY A 29 -10.55 25.43 -5.25
C GLY A 29 -11.07 24.78 -3.98
N VAL A 30 -12.31 25.11 -3.58
CA VAL A 30 -12.97 24.52 -2.42
C VAL A 30 -13.23 23.03 -2.65
N GLY A 31 -13.80 22.66 -3.79
CA GLY A 31 -14.08 21.26 -4.12
C GLY A 31 -12.83 20.39 -4.15
N GLY A 32 -11.74 20.90 -4.73
CA GLY A 32 -10.44 20.22 -4.74
C GLY A 32 -9.87 20.03 -3.34
N LEU A 33 -9.95 21.04 -2.47
CA LEU A 33 -9.47 20.95 -1.10
C LEU A 33 -10.26 19.92 -0.28
N PHE A 34 -11.59 19.95 -0.35
CA PHE A 34 -12.44 18.99 0.35
C PHE A 34 -12.28 17.57 -0.20
N GLY A 35 -12.17 17.41 -1.52
CA GLY A 35 -11.90 16.10 -2.14
C GLY A 35 -10.57 15.51 -1.70
N TYR A 36 -9.50 16.32 -1.68
CA TYR A 36 -8.19 15.87 -1.23
C TYR A 36 -8.16 15.50 0.26
N ARG A 37 -8.81 16.31 1.11
CA ARG A 37 -8.94 16.01 2.55
C ARG A 37 -9.70 14.71 2.78
N TYR A 38 -10.86 14.56 2.14
CA TYR A 38 -11.65 13.33 2.23
C TYR A 38 -10.85 12.08 1.82
N TRP A 39 -10.02 12.21 0.78
CA TRP A 39 -9.16 11.11 0.34
C TRP A 39 -8.08 10.74 1.38
N ILE A 40 -7.45 11.73 2.03
CA ILE A 40 -6.50 11.48 3.12
C ILE A 40 -7.19 10.82 4.32
N ASP A 41 -8.33 11.38 4.75
CA ASP A 41 -9.08 10.85 5.90
C ASP A 41 -9.48 9.39 5.66
N TRP A 42 -9.94 9.08 4.44
CA TRP A 42 -10.25 7.70 4.04
C TRP A 42 -9.03 6.78 4.06
N GLN A 43 -7.87 7.26 3.58
CA GLN A 43 -6.64 6.48 3.59
C GLN A 43 -6.18 6.19 5.04
N GLU A 44 -6.32 7.16 5.94
CA GLU A 44 -5.95 7.03 7.36
C GLU A 44 -6.87 6.05 8.09
N GLU A 45 -8.19 6.18 7.92
CA GLU A 45 -9.17 5.26 8.51
C GLU A 45 -8.96 3.82 7.99
N ASN A 46 -8.66 3.67 6.70
CA ASN A 46 -8.37 2.37 6.11
C ASN A 46 -7.07 1.76 6.65
N ALA A 47 -6.04 2.57 6.90
CA ALA A 47 -4.79 2.12 7.52
C ALA A 47 -4.98 1.74 8.99
N GLU A 48 -5.80 2.47 9.74
CA GLU A 48 -6.14 2.16 11.13
C GLU A 48 -6.88 0.82 11.24
N ALA A 49 -7.90 0.61 10.40
CA ALA A 49 -8.64 -0.64 10.37
C ALA A 49 -7.74 -1.83 9.96
N ALA A 50 -6.89 -1.65 8.95
CA ALA A 50 -5.88 -2.65 8.57
C ALA A 50 -4.92 -2.96 9.73
N SER A 51 -4.45 -1.95 10.46
CA SER A 51 -3.59 -2.13 11.63
C SER A 51 -4.24 -3.03 12.69
N ALA A 52 -5.53 -2.85 12.98
CA ALA A 52 -6.25 -3.67 13.95
C ALA A 52 -6.31 -5.15 13.55
N HIS A 53 -6.49 -5.46 12.26
CA HIS A 53 -6.42 -6.83 11.75
C HIS A 53 -4.99 -7.39 11.81
N PHE A 54 -4.00 -6.55 11.51
CA PHE A 54 -2.60 -6.94 11.57
C PHE A 54 -2.16 -7.29 12.99
N VAL A 55 -2.55 -6.51 14.00
CA VAL A 55 -2.27 -6.82 15.42
C VAL A 55 -2.83 -8.19 15.80
N GLN A 56 -4.10 -8.47 15.47
CA GLN A 56 -4.72 -9.77 15.73
C GLN A 56 -3.98 -10.92 15.03
N MET A 57 -3.50 -10.70 13.80
CA MET A 57 -2.72 -11.69 13.07
C MET A 57 -1.37 -11.98 13.74
N ILE A 58 -0.69 -10.95 14.27
CA ILE A 58 0.58 -11.14 15.00
C ILE A 58 0.34 -11.91 16.31
N GLU A 59 -0.70 -11.58 17.07
CA GLU A 59 -1.08 -12.33 18.28
C GLU A 59 -1.41 -13.79 17.97
N ALA A 60 -2.09 -14.04 16.84
CA ALA A 60 -2.38 -15.39 16.36
C ALA A 60 -1.11 -16.15 15.95
N LEU A 61 -0.11 -15.48 15.36
CA LEU A 61 1.19 -16.09 15.07
C LEU A 61 1.92 -16.48 16.35
N GLU A 62 1.92 -15.62 17.38
CA GLU A 62 2.57 -15.89 18.66
C GLU A 62 1.90 -17.06 19.42
N SER A 63 0.58 -17.17 19.31
CA SER A 63 -0.19 -18.27 19.90
C SER A 63 -0.27 -19.52 19.01
N SER A 64 0.36 -19.52 17.83
CA SER A 64 0.30 -20.60 16.84
C SER A 64 -1.12 -20.95 16.37
N ASP A 65 -2.05 -19.98 16.40
CA ASP A 65 -3.41 -20.10 15.89
C ASP A 65 -3.45 -19.90 14.36
N SER A 66 -3.06 -20.95 13.65
CA SER A 66 -2.97 -20.97 12.18
C SER A 66 -4.29 -20.58 11.46
N PRO A 67 -5.49 -21.05 11.88
CA PRO A 67 -6.76 -20.59 11.31
C PRO A 67 -6.96 -19.07 11.40
N THR A 68 -6.65 -18.47 12.55
CA THR A 68 -6.80 -17.02 12.74
C THR A 68 -5.77 -16.26 11.89
N VAL A 69 -4.52 -16.72 11.82
CA VAL A 69 -3.51 -16.13 10.92
C VAL A 69 -4.01 -16.11 9.48
N THR A 70 -4.53 -17.24 8.99
CA THR A 70 -5.03 -17.36 7.62
C THR A 70 -6.20 -16.42 7.37
N THR A 71 -7.13 -16.33 8.31
CA THR A 71 -8.33 -15.49 8.20
C THR A 71 -7.95 -14.00 8.17
N GLN A 72 -7.14 -13.54 9.14
CA GLN A 72 -6.74 -12.14 9.22
C GLN A 72 -5.85 -11.75 8.03
N ALA A 73 -4.97 -12.64 7.59
CA ALA A 73 -4.15 -12.40 6.41
C ALA A 73 -5.01 -12.27 5.15
N ALA A 74 -6.03 -13.13 4.98
CA ALA A 74 -6.95 -13.05 3.85
C ALA A 74 -7.69 -11.71 3.84
N THR A 75 -8.23 -11.27 4.98
CA THR A 75 -8.89 -9.97 5.12
C THR A 75 -7.97 -8.82 4.75
N LEU A 76 -6.74 -8.81 5.26
CA LEU A 76 -5.74 -7.77 4.93
C LEU A 76 -5.42 -7.75 3.43
N ILE A 77 -5.32 -8.92 2.81
CA ILE A 77 -5.00 -9.07 1.40
C ILE A 77 -6.16 -8.65 0.50
N SER A 78 -7.41 -8.95 0.85
CA SER A 78 -8.58 -8.64 0.03
C SER A 78 -9.06 -7.21 0.24
N ASP A 79 -9.27 -6.82 1.49
CA ASP A 79 -10.02 -5.63 1.84
C ASP A 79 -9.10 -4.42 2.01
N TYR A 80 -7.84 -4.66 2.39
CA TYR A 80 -6.84 -3.64 2.67
C TYR A 80 -5.62 -3.71 1.74
N SER A 81 -5.82 -4.22 0.51
CA SER A 81 -4.76 -4.44 -0.50
C SER A 81 -3.92 -3.19 -0.84
N GLY A 82 -4.47 -1.99 -0.66
CA GLY A 82 -3.77 -0.71 -0.86
C GLY A 82 -2.85 -0.28 0.27
N THR A 83 -2.74 -1.07 1.35
CA THR A 83 -1.91 -0.78 2.53
C THR A 83 -0.67 -1.69 2.58
N GLU A 84 0.38 -1.23 3.25
CA GLU A 84 1.58 -2.06 3.51
C GLU A 84 1.25 -3.31 4.35
N TYR A 85 0.19 -3.26 5.16
CA TYR A 85 -0.27 -4.39 5.97
C TYR A 85 -0.66 -5.59 5.11
N ALA A 86 -1.20 -5.39 3.91
CA ALA A 86 -1.48 -6.48 2.98
C ALA A 86 -0.20 -7.22 2.54
N THR A 87 0.90 -6.49 2.33
CA THR A 87 2.20 -7.09 1.99
C THR A 87 2.76 -7.87 3.17
N LEU A 88 2.69 -7.30 4.38
CA LEU A 88 3.14 -7.98 5.61
C LEU A 88 2.29 -9.24 5.90
N ALA A 89 0.99 -9.18 5.64
CA ALA A 89 0.08 -10.32 5.73
C ALA A 89 0.45 -11.45 4.77
N ARG A 90 0.84 -11.13 3.53
CA ARG A 90 1.34 -12.16 2.60
C ARG A 90 2.59 -12.86 3.11
N PHE A 91 3.50 -12.13 3.77
CA PHE A 91 4.66 -12.76 4.40
C PHE A 91 4.28 -13.68 5.55
N ALA A 92 3.37 -13.25 6.42
CA ALA A 92 2.85 -14.06 7.52
C ALA A 92 2.16 -15.32 7.00
N LEU A 93 1.30 -15.18 5.99
CA LEU A 93 0.61 -16.28 5.34
C LEU A 93 1.58 -17.24 4.66
N ALA A 94 2.57 -16.74 3.91
CA ALA A 94 3.59 -17.58 3.29
C ALA A 94 4.31 -18.43 4.33
N ARG A 95 4.69 -17.84 5.48
CA ARG A 95 5.30 -18.60 6.58
C ARG A 95 4.37 -19.66 7.14
N ASN A 96 3.12 -19.30 7.43
CA ASN A 96 2.13 -20.23 7.97
C ASN A 96 1.86 -21.40 7.01
N LEU A 97 1.83 -21.14 5.71
CA LEU A 97 1.71 -22.15 4.66
C LEU A 97 2.92 -23.08 4.62
N VAL A 98 4.14 -22.56 4.75
CA VAL A 98 5.37 -23.38 4.87
C VAL A 98 5.30 -24.29 6.10
N GLU A 99 4.86 -23.78 7.25
CA GLU A 99 4.68 -24.57 8.48
C GLU A 99 3.60 -25.66 8.30
N GLY A 100 2.56 -25.38 7.51
CA GLY A 100 1.53 -26.34 7.12
C GLY A 100 1.91 -27.29 5.97
N GLY A 101 3.13 -27.20 5.42
CA GLY A 101 3.59 -28.02 4.29
C GLY A 101 3.04 -27.62 2.92
N ASN A 102 2.35 -26.48 2.82
CA ASN A 102 1.75 -25.96 1.59
C ASN A 102 2.75 -25.08 0.81
N TYR A 103 3.85 -25.68 0.36
CA TYR A 103 4.96 -24.96 -0.26
C TYR A 103 4.57 -24.20 -1.53
N ASP A 104 3.76 -24.78 -2.40
CA ASP A 104 3.32 -24.12 -3.64
C ASP A 104 2.52 -22.84 -3.37
N GLN A 105 1.61 -22.88 -2.39
CA GLN A 105 0.84 -21.71 -2.00
C GLN A 105 1.73 -20.65 -1.35
N ALA A 106 2.72 -21.07 -0.56
CA ALA A 106 3.69 -20.15 0.03
C ALA A 106 4.56 -19.46 -1.05
N GLN A 107 5.01 -20.20 -2.07
CA GLN A 107 5.72 -19.65 -3.21
C GLN A 107 4.87 -18.59 -3.91
N ALA A 108 3.60 -18.89 -4.21
CA ALA A 108 2.69 -17.96 -4.86
C ALA A 108 2.51 -16.64 -4.08
N GLN A 109 2.47 -16.69 -2.74
CA GLN A 109 2.41 -15.46 -1.92
C GLN A 109 3.68 -14.62 -2.08
N LEU A 110 4.87 -15.24 -2.06
CA LEU A 110 6.15 -14.53 -2.20
C LEU A 110 6.34 -13.98 -3.61
N GLU A 111 5.96 -14.74 -4.64
CA GLU A 111 5.95 -14.29 -6.03
C GLU A 111 5.02 -13.09 -6.22
N HIS A 112 3.85 -13.10 -5.60
CA HIS A 112 2.93 -11.97 -5.65
C HIS A 112 3.57 -10.72 -5.04
N ILE A 113 4.24 -10.83 -3.89
CA ILE A 113 4.98 -9.70 -3.29
C ILE A 113 6.05 -9.17 -4.25
N ILE A 114 6.82 -10.06 -4.88
CA ILE A 114 7.85 -9.65 -5.85
C ILE A 114 7.22 -8.92 -7.04
N GLY A 115 6.08 -9.41 -7.53
CA GLY A 115 5.37 -8.81 -8.66
C GLY A 115 4.72 -7.45 -8.36
N THR A 116 4.29 -7.20 -7.13
CA THR A 116 3.62 -5.95 -6.74
C THR A 116 4.59 -4.91 -6.14
N VAL A 117 5.49 -5.35 -5.26
CA VAL A 117 6.43 -4.49 -4.53
C VAL A 117 7.71 -4.24 -5.33
N GLY A 118 8.10 -5.17 -6.20
CA GLY A 118 9.25 -5.02 -7.10
C GLY A 118 10.58 -4.87 -6.34
N ASP A 119 11.35 -3.85 -6.71
CA ASP A 119 12.72 -3.64 -6.24
C ASP A 119 12.81 -2.72 -5.02
N ALA A 120 11.83 -2.84 -4.12
CA ALA A 120 11.85 -2.23 -2.80
C ALA A 120 12.35 -3.24 -1.73
N PRO A 121 12.73 -2.79 -0.51
CA PRO A 121 13.31 -3.66 0.52
C PRO A 121 12.51 -4.94 0.82
N LEU A 122 11.18 -4.84 0.87
CA LEU A 122 10.30 -5.99 1.09
C LEU A 122 10.29 -6.94 -0.12
N GLY A 123 10.38 -6.43 -1.35
CA GLY A 123 10.49 -7.28 -2.54
C GLY A 123 11.79 -8.08 -2.56
N TYR A 124 12.93 -7.48 -2.20
CA TYR A 124 14.19 -8.21 -2.04
C TYR A 124 14.14 -9.27 -0.94
N LEU A 125 13.49 -8.97 0.19
CA LEU A 125 13.25 -9.95 1.25
C LEU A 125 12.41 -11.12 0.74
N ALA A 126 11.36 -10.86 -0.05
CA ALA A 126 10.54 -11.89 -0.68
C ALA A 126 11.35 -12.76 -1.63
N ARG A 127 12.22 -12.18 -2.47
CA ARG A 127 13.14 -12.93 -3.35
C ARG A 127 14.04 -13.88 -2.55
N LYS A 128 14.66 -13.40 -1.48
CA LYS A 128 15.53 -14.26 -0.63
C LYS A 128 14.73 -15.41 -0.02
N ARG A 129 13.55 -15.14 0.54
CA ARG A 129 12.67 -16.17 1.12
C ARG A 129 12.17 -17.18 0.08
N LEU A 130 11.82 -16.70 -1.11
CA LEU A 130 11.36 -17.55 -2.22
C LEU A 130 12.48 -18.48 -2.68
N ALA A 131 13.69 -17.96 -2.85
CA ALA A 131 14.86 -18.77 -3.20
C ALA A 131 15.17 -19.82 -2.11
N SER A 132 15.09 -19.47 -0.82
CA SER A 132 15.24 -20.45 0.27
C SER A 132 14.19 -21.56 0.19
N LEU A 133 12.93 -21.21 -0.09
CA LEU A 133 11.83 -22.17 -0.24
C LEU A 133 12.00 -23.07 -1.47
N GLN A 134 12.46 -22.51 -2.59
CA GLN A 134 12.79 -23.25 -3.81
C GLN A 134 13.95 -24.23 -3.58
N LEU A 135 14.99 -23.82 -2.85
CA LEU A 135 16.09 -24.72 -2.46
C LEU A 135 15.61 -25.89 -1.60
N GLN A 136 14.75 -25.61 -0.60
CA GLN A 136 14.14 -26.67 0.22
C GLN A 136 13.28 -27.63 -0.61
N SER A 137 12.68 -27.13 -1.69
CA SER A 137 11.86 -27.90 -2.62
C SER A 137 12.67 -28.55 -3.76
N SER A 138 13.99 -28.59 -3.67
CA SER A 138 14.91 -29.11 -4.71
C SER A 138 14.82 -28.40 -6.07
N GLN A 139 14.31 -27.17 -6.10
CA GLN A 139 14.18 -26.32 -7.30
C GLN A 139 15.40 -25.38 -7.43
N THR A 140 16.61 -25.95 -7.50
CA THR A 140 17.86 -25.18 -7.43
C THR A 140 18.01 -24.19 -8.58
N ASP A 141 17.70 -24.58 -9.82
CA ASP A 141 17.80 -23.67 -10.98
C ASP A 141 16.85 -22.48 -10.84
N GLN A 142 15.64 -22.73 -10.35
CA GLN A 142 14.67 -21.67 -10.09
C GLN A 142 15.14 -20.72 -8.99
N ALA A 143 15.76 -21.25 -7.92
CA ALA A 143 16.34 -20.42 -6.86
C ALA A 143 17.45 -19.49 -7.38
N LEU A 144 18.31 -19.98 -8.29
CA LEU A 144 19.34 -19.16 -8.94
C LEU A 144 18.71 -18.06 -9.79
N ILE A 145 17.66 -18.37 -10.55
CA ILE A 145 16.92 -17.38 -11.34
C ILE A 145 16.30 -16.32 -10.41
N THR A 146 15.64 -16.73 -9.32
CA THR A 146 15.02 -15.81 -8.35
C THR A 146 16.04 -14.83 -7.74
N LEU A 147 17.28 -15.29 -7.53
CA LEU A 147 18.38 -14.50 -7.00
C LEU A 147 19.22 -13.78 -8.07
N SER A 148 18.92 -13.95 -9.36
CA SER A 148 19.66 -13.33 -10.46
C SER A 148 19.30 -11.86 -10.68
N VAL A 149 19.17 -11.10 -9.59
CA VAL A 149 18.93 -9.66 -9.60
C VAL A 149 20.06 -8.92 -8.92
N GLU A 150 20.23 -7.65 -9.26
CA GLU A 150 21.15 -6.78 -8.55
C GLU A 150 20.57 -6.45 -7.17
N PHE A 151 21.19 -6.99 -6.12
CA PHE A 151 20.79 -6.68 -4.75
C PHE A 151 21.48 -5.39 -4.29
N PRO A 152 20.78 -4.47 -3.61
CA PRO A 152 21.39 -3.32 -2.99
C PRO A 152 22.47 -3.74 -1.99
N PRO A 153 23.48 -2.90 -1.68
CA PRO A 153 24.54 -3.22 -0.71
C PRO A 153 24.02 -3.64 0.68
N ALA A 154 22.83 -3.18 1.08
CA ALA A 154 22.19 -3.59 2.33
C ALA A 154 21.73 -5.07 2.33
N PHE A 155 21.68 -5.73 1.16
CA PHE A 155 21.20 -7.10 0.98
C PHE A 155 22.27 -8.06 0.42
N SER A 156 23.45 -7.56 0.05
CA SER A 156 24.62 -8.38 -0.30
C SER A 156 25.12 -9.13 0.94
N ALA A 157 25.37 -10.43 0.77
CA ALA A 157 25.89 -11.32 1.81
C ALA A 157 27.40 -11.13 2.04
#